data_AF-A0A1X2GH83-F1
#
_entry.id   AF-A0A1X2GH83-F1
#
_cell.length_a   1.000
_cell.length_b   1.000
_cell.length_c   1.000
_cell.angle_alpha   90.00
_cell.angle_beta   90.00
_cell.angle_gamma   90.00
#
_symmetry.space_group_name_H-M   'P 1'
#
loop_
_entity.id
_entity.type
_entity.pdbx_description
1 polymer ?
#
loop_
_entity_poly.entity_id
_entity_poly.type
_entity_poly.pdbx_seq_one_letter_code
_entity_poly.pdbx_strand_id
1 'polypeptide(L)'
;MQQEEIRSMASRIASIWTDILGAKTSPFLNNITRECDRVQCYRSPQLLEKALQVIPVHQLYENASAKSENDDELCDHVTKELLHWFKNDFFTWVDAAPCDHCKSTSTKMVGAVSPTPSELEYGGARVEHYFCSQCSHYTRFPRYNDPGKLLETRRGRCGEWANCFTLCCQAMGLEPRYVHDNADHVWTEVYSTLEKRWIHCDPCEDAYDRPLMYEAGWNKKLGYCIAYSPYQVMDVTRRYVVNWNDALKRRHEVAEDILASHLQQLCTNQQQALDAEERAVWVDRQQRENKELQQTGEHVNIKREETLGRQSGAMEWRMQRGEQGQCSTTATSTSVFDNLESETVIEHPSAGQMECHGSASFQSSASPDGNLIRLTLAVPDQCGGAFLSTRLDLKHGFELKFAFNISNAEGGPATGGADGMAIVIQGNQQPRLGDGGCELGYGGIRNSLAIEFDTYPSVDRAADPSDNHISVHARLPPMGNSAHHRYSLGHTSAIPSLNSGQWIFGRVRYLTSASILSIELRQGTDGAYTQILTIPNLDLDAYLDHQLNACWLGFTAATGGLSQCHQVKITSLRSYTI
;
A
#
# COMPACT_ATOMS: atom_id res chain seq x y z
N MET A 1 -55.40 -30.24 -15.96
CA MET A 1 -54.28 -29.43 -15.43
C MET A 1 -53.26 -29.22 -16.54
N GLN A 2 -53.09 -27.98 -16.95
CA GLN A 2 -52.11 -27.61 -17.98
C GLN A 2 -50.69 -27.77 -17.40
N GLN A 3 -49.70 -28.08 -18.24
CA GLN A 3 -48.30 -28.29 -17.80
C GLN A 3 -47.73 -27.11 -16.99
N GLU A 4 -48.22 -25.90 -17.22
CA GLU A 4 -47.87 -24.71 -16.43
C GLU A 4 -48.40 -24.74 -15.00
N GLU A 5 -49.62 -25.24 -14.77
CA GLU A 5 -50.17 -25.39 -13.41
C GLU A 5 -49.39 -26.44 -12.61
N ILE A 6 -48.97 -27.52 -13.27
CA ILE A 6 -48.13 -28.57 -12.65
C ILE A 6 -46.75 -28.01 -12.29
N ARG A 7 -46.13 -27.20 -13.16
CA ARG A 7 -44.84 -26.54 -12.88
C ARG A 7 -44.97 -25.49 -11.76
N SER A 8 -46.05 -24.70 -11.77
CA SER A 8 -46.34 -23.72 -10.73
C SER A 8 -46.59 -24.38 -9.36
N MET A 9 -47.35 -25.47 -9.33
CA MET A 9 -47.56 -26.26 -8.11
C MET A 9 -46.27 -26.94 -7.64
N ALA A 10 -45.46 -27.49 -8.55
CA ALA A 10 -44.17 -28.09 -8.20
C ALA A 10 -43.18 -27.07 -7.63
N SER A 11 -43.14 -25.85 -8.20
CA SER A 11 -42.33 -24.74 -7.69
C SER A 11 -42.80 -24.27 -6.31
N ARG A 12 -44.11 -24.16 -6.08
CA ARG A 12 -44.67 -23.81 -4.76
C ARG A 12 -44.43 -24.89 -3.72
N ILE A 13 -44.57 -26.16 -4.09
CA ILE A 13 -44.28 -27.30 -3.19
C ILE A 13 -42.79 -27.34 -2.87
N ALA A 14 -41.91 -27.13 -3.86
CA ALA A 14 -40.47 -27.03 -3.63
C ALA A 14 -40.12 -25.87 -2.68
N SER A 15 -40.68 -24.67 -2.89
CA SER A 15 -40.50 -23.52 -1.99
C SER A 15 -40.98 -23.84 -0.56
N ILE A 16 -42.16 -24.45 -0.39
CA ILE A 16 -42.68 -24.84 0.92
C ILE A 16 -41.78 -25.89 1.59
N TRP A 17 -41.27 -26.87 0.86
CA TRP A 17 -40.34 -27.86 1.41
C TRP A 17 -38.96 -27.27 1.73
N THR A 18 -38.48 -26.30 0.96
CA THR A 18 -37.26 -25.54 1.25
C THR A 18 -37.42 -24.69 2.51
N ASP A 19 -38.59 -24.08 2.72
CA ASP A 19 -38.91 -23.32 3.93
C ASP A 19 -39.04 -24.23 5.16
N ILE A 20 -39.68 -25.40 5.01
CA ILE A 20 -39.90 -26.37 6.10
C ILE A 20 -38.62 -27.12 6.48
N LEU A 21 -37.78 -27.50 5.50
CA LEU A 21 -36.49 -28.17 5.75
C LEU A 21 -35.37 -27.17 6.07
N GLY A 22 -35.50 -25.91 5.62
CA GLY A 22 -34.57 -24.80 5.84
C GLY A 22 -34.73 -24.07 7.17
N ALA A 23 -35.64 -24.51 8.05
CA ALA A 23 -35.84 -23.96 9.40
C ALA A 23 -34.65 -24.22 10.37
N LYS A 24 -33.49 -24.65 9.86
CA LYS A 24 -32.18 -24.27 10.40
C LYS A 24 -31.59 -23.22 9.47
N THR A 25 -31.98 -21.96 9.66
CA THR A 25 -31.41 -20.81 8.94
C THR A 25 -29.88 -20.90 8.97
N SER A 26 -29.23 -20.95 7.80
CA SER A 26 -27.77 -21.01 7.70
C SER A 26 -27.16 -19.85 8.50
N PRO A 27 -26.18 -20.10 9.41
CA PRO A 27 -25.49 -19.03 10.14
C PRO A 27 -24.95 -17.94 9.21
N PHE A 28 -24.57 -18.31 7.99
CA PHE A 28 -24.14 -17.39 6.95
C PHE A 28 -25.25 -16.44 6.51
N LEU A 29 -26.45 -16.95 6.21
CA LEU A 29 -27.61 -16.11 5.84
C LEU A 29 -28.05 -15.20 6.99
N ASN A 30 -28.00 -15.70 8.23
CA ASN A 30 -28.28 -14.87 9.41
C ASN A 30 -27.27 -13.74 9.58
N ASN A 31 -25.99 -13.99 9.28
CA ASN A 31 -24.98 -12.95 9.28
C ASN A 31 -25.28 -11.89 8.22
N ILE A 32 -25.63 -12.28 6.99
CA ILE A 32 -26.01 -11.35 5.92
C ILE A 32 -27.19 -10.46 6.37
N THR A 33 -28.22 -11.04 6.99
CA THR A 33 -29.36 -10.26 7.50
C THR A 33 -28.93 -9.27 8.58
N ARG A 34 -28.10 -9.69 9.54
CA ARG A 34 -27.59 -8.81 10.59
C ARG A 34 -26.76 -7.65 10.01
N GLU A 35 -25.95 -7.92 9.01
CA GLU A 35 -25.15 -6.89 8.33
C GLU A 35 -26.04 -5.90 7.56
N CYS A 36 -27.13 -6.38 6.93
CA CYS A 36 -28.14 -5.52 6.31
C CYS A 36 -28.82 -4.56 7.31
N ASP A 37 -29.10 -5.04 8.52
CA ASP A 37 -29.66 -4.21 9.59
C ASP A 37 -28.63 -3.20 10.10
N ARG A 38 -27.36 -3.62 10.23
CA ARG A 38 -26.26 -2.78 10.72
C ARG A 38 -26.06 -1.55 9.84
N VAL A 39 -26.02 -1.71 8.52
CA VAL A 39 -25.74 -0.60 7.59
C VAL A 39 -26.87 0.44 7.50
N GLN A 40 -28.04 0.17 8.09
CA GLN A 40 -29.12 1.17 8.18
C GLN A 40 -28.70 2.40 8.98
N CYS A 41 -27.75 2.25 9.91
CA CYS A 41 -27.27 3.36 10.75
C CYS A 41 -26.64 4.49 9.93
N TYR A 42 -26.08 4.22 8.74
CA TYR A 42 -25.47 5.25 7.90
C TYR A 42 -26.48 6.31 7.44
N ARG A 43 -27.79 6.04 7.46
CA ARG A 43 -28.83 7.05 7.14
C ARG A 43 -29.25 7.90 8.34
N SER A 44 -28.69 7.66 9.53
CA SER A 44 -29.02 8.41 10.73
C SER A 44 -28.63 9.89 10.59
N PRO A 45 -29.58 10.85 10.65
CA PRO A 45 -29.26 12.27 10.53
C PRO A 45 -28.22 12.74 11.56
N GLN A 46 -28.28 12.20 12.78
CA GLN A 46 -27.35 12.53 13.85
C GLN A 46 -25.92 12.06 13.55
N LEU A 47 -25.76 10.88 12.92
CA LEU A 47 -24.44 10.38 12.54
C LEU A 47 -23.88 11.16 11.34
N LEU A 48 -24.73 11.51 10.37
CA LEU A 48 -24.35 12.32 9.21
C LEU A 48 -23.90 13.72 9.63
N GLU A 49 -24.65 14.38 10.52
CA GLU A 49 -24.25 15.68 11.07
C GLU A 49 -22.92 15.59 11.81
N LYS A 50 -22.73 14.56 12.64
CA LYS A 50 -21.48 14.34 13.38
C LYS A 50 -20.29 14.12 12.43
N ALA A 51 -20.48 13.42 11.32
CA ALA A 51 -19.45 13.23 10.31
C ALA A 51 -19.11 14.56 9.60
N LEU A 52 -20.13 15.34 9.19
CA LEU A 52 -19.93 16.64 8.55
C LEU A 52 -19.19 17.65 9.43
N GLN A 53 -19.31 17.55 10.76
CA GLN A 53 -18.57 18.40 11.69
C GLN A 53 -17.05 18.16 11.71
N VAL A 54 -16.58 16.99 11.28
CA VAL A 54 -15.15 16.63 11.32
C VAL A 54 -14.51 16.56 9.94
N ILE A 55 -15.31 16.38 8.88
CA ILE A 55 -14.81 16.38 7.50
C ILE A 55 -14.54 17.83 7.06
N PRO A 56 -13.40 18.14 6.43
CA PRO A 56 -13.12 19.45 5.86
C PRO A 56 -13.87 19.64 4.53
N VAL A 57 -15.20 19.61 4.59
CA VAL A 57 -16.11 19.55 3.42
C VAL A 57 -15.75 20.59 2.36
N HIS A 58 -15.62 21.86 2.75
CA HIS A 58 -15.31 22.94 1.81
C HIS A 58 -14.00 22.69 1.05
N GLN A 59 -12.94 22.28 1.74
CA GLN A 59 -11.64 22.04 1.13
C GLN A 59 -11.69 20.88 0.12
N LEU A 60 -12.34 19.78 0.49
CA LEU A 60 -12.42 18.60 -0.37
C LEU A 60 -13.26 18.88 -1.61
N TYR A 61 -14.38 19.60 -1.46
CA TYR A 61 -15.20 20.01 -2.61
C TYR A 61 -14.48 21.02 -3.49
N GLU A 62 -13.78 22.01 -2.93
CA GLU A 62 -13.02 22.98 -3.71
C GLU A 62 -11.92 22.31 -4.55
N ASN A 63 -11.16 21.40 -3.94
CA ASN A 63 -10.15 20.59 -4.64
C ASN A 63 -10.77 19.74 -5.76
N ALA A 64 -11.92 19.11 -5.49
CA ALA A 64 -12.60 18.24 -6.44
C ALA A 64 -13.20 19.06 -7.60
N SER A 65 -13.86 20.17 -7.32
CA SER A 65 -14.44 21.07 -8.31
C SER A 65 -13.37 21.69 -9.21
N ALA A 66 -12.18 22.01 -8.68
CA ALA A 66 -11.07 22.50 -9.50
C ALA A 66 -10.58 21.49 -10.56
N LYS A 67 -10.91 20.20 -10.40
CA LYS A 67 -10.53 19.09 -11.29
C LYS A 67 -11.69 18.55 -12.13
N SER A 68 -12.91 19.08 -11.95
CA SER A 68 -14.13 18.54 -12.56
C SER A 68 -14.67 19.48 -13.62
N GLU A 69 -15.06 18.95 -14.77
CA GLU A 69 -15.71 19.73 -15.85
C GLU A 69 -17.24 19.76 -15.70
N ASN A 70 -17.82 18.81 -14.96
CA ASN A 70 -19.25 18.64 -14.75
C ASN A 70 -19.57 17.98 -13.40
N ASP A 71 -20.86 17.94 -13.04
CA ASP A 71 -21.33 17.36 -11.77
C ASP A 71 -21.11 15.84 -11.68
N ASP A 72 -21.08 15.13 -12.81
CA ASP A 72 -20.86 13.68 -12.83
C ASP A 72 -19.41 13.32 -12.45
N GLU A 73 -18.43 14.12 -12.91
CA GLU A 73 -17.03 13.99 -12.51
C GLU A 73 -16.76 14.45 -11.08
N LEU A 74 -17.58 15.36 -10.55
CA LEU A 74 -17.41 15.89 -9.21
C LEU A 74 -17.51 14.79 -8.16
N CYS A 75 -18.46 13.86 -8.31
CA CYS A 75 -18.65 12.72 -7.40
C CYS A 75 -17.37 11.86 -7.29
N ASP A 76 -16.77 11.54 -8.43
CA ASP A 76 -15.55 10.74 -8.53
C ASP A 76 -14.34 11.46 -7.90
N HIS A 77 -14.20 12.77 -8.15
CA HIS A 77 -13.13 13.56 -7.55
C HIS A 77 -13.31 13.74 -6.05
N VAL A 78 -14.53 13.99 -5.56
CA VAL A 78 -14.84 14.05 -4.13
C VAL A 78 -14.52 12.72 -3.46
N THR A 79 -14.83 11.59 -4.10
CA THR A 79 -14.50 10.26 -3.58
C THR A 79 -12.99 10.06 -3.42
N LYS A 80 -12.20 10.47 -4.41
CA LYS A 80 -10.72 10.39 -4.36
C LYS A 80 -10.11 11.32 -3.31
N GLU A 81 -10.57 12.57 -3.22
CA GLU A 81 -10.12 13.52 -2.20
C GLU A 81 -10.48 13.04 -0.79
N LEU A 82 -11.67 12.46 -0.62
CA LEU A 82 -12.11 11.90 0.66
C LEU A 82 -11.30 10.66 1.06
N LEU A 83 -11.01 9.75 0.12
CA LEU A 83 -10.11 8.60 0.35
C LEU A 83 -8.74 9.06 0.84
N HIS A 84 -8.15 10.03 0.12
CA HIS A 84 -6.83 10.56 0.41
C HIS A 84 -6.78 11.22 1.80
N TRP A 85 -7.72 12.13 2.08
CA TRP A 85 -7.83 12.78 3.39
C TRP A 85 -8.06 11.77 4.52
N PHE A 86 -8.91 10.77 4.28
CA PHE A 86 -9.24 9.79 5.32
C PHE A 86 -8.00 9.02 5.77
N LYS A 87 -7.17 8.58 4.82
CA LYS A 87 -5.94 7.84 5.11
C LYS A 87 -4.83 8.71 5.68
N ASN A 88 -4.60 9.87 5.08
CA ASN A 88 -3.37 10.63 5.33
C ASN A 88 -3.53 11.66 6.46
N ASP A 89 -4.76 12.12 6.73
CA ASP A 89 -5.00 13.19 7.71
C ASP A 89 -5.93 12.79 8.86
N PHE A 90 -6.94 11.95 8.59
CA PHE A 90 -8.04 11.75 9.54
C PHE A 90 -7.90 10.51 10.42
N PHE A 91 -7.58 9.35 9.85
CA PHE A 91 -7.69 8.05 10.51
C PHE A 91 -6.35 7.33 10.61
N THR A 92 -6.08 6.70 11.75
CA THR A 92 -4.78 6.08 12.05
C THR A 92 -4.86 4.56 12.17
N TRP A 93 -3.90 3.87 11.56
CA TRP A 93 -3.80 2.42 11.64
C TRP A 93 -3.23 1.98 12.99
N VAL A 94 -3.79 0.92 13.59
CA VAL A 94 -3.34 0.40 14.88
C VAL A 94 -3.05 -1.09 14.81
N ASP A 95 -1.76 -1.45 14.77
CA ASP A 95 -1.32 -2.84 14.98
C ASP A 95 -1.33 -3.18 16.48
N ALA A 96 -0.62 -2.38 17.28
CA ALA A 96 -0.64 -2.44 18.74
C ALA A 96 -1.00 -1.06 19.30
N ALA A 97 -1.96 -1.02 20.23
CA ALA A 97 -2.44 0.25 20.78
C ALA A 97 -1.31 0.95 21.57
N PRO A 98 -0.96 2.21 21.25
CA PRO A 98 0.01 2.97 22.04
C PRO A 98 -0.44 3.13 23.48
N CYS A 99 0.50 3.24 24.42
CA CYS A 99 0.17 3.36 25.83
C CYS A 99 -0.61 4.65 26.12
N ASP A 100 -1.76 4.55 26.79
CA ASP A 100 -2.61 5.69 27.14
C ASP A 100 -1.90 6.67 28.09
N HIS A 101 -1.00 6.15 28.94
CA HIS A 101 -0.27 6.94 29.93
C HIS A 101 0.97 7.63 29.35
N CYS A 102 1.92 6.88 28.76
CA CYS A 102 3.19 7.46 28.28
C CYS A 102 3.29 7.63 26.76
N LYS A 103 2.26 7.25 25.99
CA LYS A 103 2.19 7.32 24.52
C LYS A 103 3.21 6.45 23.76
N SER A 104 4.04 5.68 24.48
CA SER A 104 4.96 4.71 23.88
C SER A 104 4.22 3.68 23.01
N THR A 105 4.77 3.40 21.84
CA THR A 105 4.35 2.32 20.93
C THR A 105 4.92 0.95 21.33
N SER A 106 5.78 0.88 22.37
CA SER A 106 6.34 -0.36 22.92
C SER A 106 5.33 -1.08 23.82
N THR A 107 4.14 -1.37 23.29
CA THR A 107 3.11 -2.14 23.97
C THR A 107 3.01 -3.55 23.39
N LYS A 108 2.62 -4.51 24.22
CA LYS A 108 2.38 -5.90 23.80
C LYS A 108 0.99 -6.33 24.21
N MET A 109 0.27 -6.98 23.30
CA MET A 109 -1.05 -7.53 23.62
C MET A 109 -0.89 -8.65 24.65
N VAL A 110 -1.60 -8.54 25.77
CA VAL A 110 -1.61 -9.55 26.83
C VAL A 110 -2.86 -10.43 26.82
N GLY A 111 -3.91 -10.00 26.12
CA GLY A 111 -5.14 -10.77 25.97
C GLY A 111 -6.36 -9.89 25.72
N ALA A 112 -7.54 -10.48 25.82
CA ALA A 112 -8.81 -9.74 25.80
C ALA A 112 -9.35 -9.57 27.22
N VAL A 113 -10.09 -8.49 27.46
CA VAL A 113 -10.74 -8.18 28.74
C VAL A 113 -12.23 -7.92 28.53
N SER A 114 -13.02 -8.10 29.58
CA SER A 114 -14.47 -7.80 29.52
C SER A 114 -14.70 -6.33 29.20
N PRO A 115 -15.64 -6.01 28.29
CA PRO A 115 -15.98 -4.64 27.98
C PRO A 115 -16.71 -3.97 29.15
N THR A 116 -16.47 -2.68 29.32
CA THR A 116 -17.22 -1.83 30.24
C THR A 116 -18.61 -1.50 29.66
N PRO A 117 -19.58 -1.06 30.49
CA PRO A 117 -20.89 -0.63 29.99
C PRO A 117 -20.81 0.47 28.92
N SER A 118 -19.90 1.44 29.09
CA SER A 118 -19.69 2.50 28.11
C SER A 118 -19.04 1.98 26.81
N GLU A 119 -18.16 0.97 26.89
CA GLU A 119 -17.61 0.36 25.68
C GLU A 119 -18.66 -0.44 24.90
N LEU A 120 -19.56 -1.15 25.61
CA LEU A 120 -20.66 -1.88 25.01
C LEU A 120 -21.67 -0.98 24.32
N GLU A 121 -21.94 0.21 24.87
CA GLU A 121 -22.85 1.21 24.29
C GLU A 121 -22.48 1.56 22.84
N TYR A 122 -21.17 1.63 22.54
CA TYR A 122 -20.64 1.93 21.21
C TYR A 122 -20.23 0.66 20.41
N GLY A 123 -20.78 -0.50 20.78
CA GLY A 123 -20.54 -1.76 20.07
C GLY A 123 -19.14 -2.37 20.26
N GLY A 124 -18.41 -1.95 21.31
CA GLY A 124 -17.07 -2.42 21.67
C GLY A 124 -17.07 -3.76 22.40
N ALA A 125 -17.73 -4.79 21.85
CA ALA A 125 -17.88 -6.09 22.52
C ALA A 125 -16.57 -6.86 22.71
N ARG A 126 -15.56 -6.57 21.88
CA ARG A 126 -14.19 -7.12 21.99
C ARG A 126 -13.24 -6.02 22.42
N VAL A 127 -12.57 -6.21 23.56
CA VAL A 127 -11.57 -5.26 24.07
C VAL A 127 -10.23 -5.95 24.19
N GLU A 128 -9.26 -5.48 23.40
CA GLU A 128 -7.89 -5.94 23.43
C GLU A 128 -7.15 -5.21 24.58
N HIS A 129 -6.26 -5.91 25.28
CA HIS A 129 -5.55 -5.38 26.43
C HIS A 129 -4.04 -5.41 26.17
N TYR A 130 -3.40 -4.27 26.35
CA TYR A 130 -2.00 -4.04 25.99
C TYR A 130 -1.19 -3.64 27.22
N PHE A 131 -0.05 -4.28 27.45
CA PHE A 131 0.89 -3.94 28.51
C PHE A 131 2.04 -3.09 27.94
N CYS A 132 2.31 -1.95 28.56
CA CYS A 132 3.43 -1.09 28.18
C CYS A 132 4.73 -1.51 28.89
N SER A 133 5.76 -1.85 28.13
CA SER A 133 7.05 -2.25 28.70
C SER A 133 7.86 -1.08 29.30
N GLN A 134 7.48 0.17 29.05
CA GLN A 134 8.19 1.35 29.55
C GLN A 134 7.67 1.85 30.90
N CYS A 135 6.34 1.91 31.08
CA CYS A 135 5.72 2.46 32.29
C CYS A 135 4.85 1.45 33.05
N SER A 136 4.81 0.19 32.60
CA SER A 136 4.02 -0.90 33.19
C SER A 136 2.51 -0.63 33.28
N HIS A 137 2.01 0.37 32.54
CA HIS A 137 0.60 0.69 32.45
C HIS A 137 -0.11 -0.24 31.44
N TYR A 138 -1.39 -0.51 31.70
CA TYR A 138 -2.23 -1.28 30.82
C TYR A 138 -3.18 -0.38 30.01
N THR A 139 -3.24 -0.61 28.71
CA THR A 139 -4.09 0.12 27.78
C THR A 139 -5.18 -0.78 27.23
N ARG A 140 -6.40 -0.24 27.18
CA ARG A 140 -7.57 -0.90 26.62
C ARG A 140 -7.77 -0.44 25.18
N PHE A 141 -8.04 -1.37 24.29
CA PHE A 141 -8.34 -1.09 22.90
C PHE A 141 -9.66 -1.76 22.50
N PRO A 142 -10.80 -1.08 22.73
CA PRO A 142 -12.12 -1.56 22.31
C PRO A 142 -12.25 -1.52 20.79
N ARG A 143 -12.75 -2.60 20.20
CA ARG A 143 -13.07 -2.72 18.78
C ARG A 143 -14.50 -2.23 18.54
N TYR A 144 -14.66 -0.91 18.44
CA TYR A 144 -15.96 -0.25 18.30
C TYR A 144 -16.60 -0.53 16.94
N ASN A 145 -17.93 -0.72 16.96
CA ASN A 145 -18.74 -0.87 15.73
C ASN A 145 -19.64 0.34 15.48
N ASP A 146 -19.77 1.26 16.44
CA ASP A 146 -20.48 2.52 16.25
C ASP A 146 -19.62 3.50 15.43
N PRO A 147 -20.01 3.87 14.19
CA PRO A 147 -19.20 4.77 13.37
C PRO A 147 -19.11 6.18 13.94
N GLY A 148 -20.12 6.61 14.72
CA GLY A 148 -20.08 7.88 15.45
C GLY A 148 -18.97 7.92 16.49
N LYS A 149 -18.68 6.80 17.15
CA LYS A 149 -17.54 6.67 18.07
C LYS A 149 -16.21 6.64 17.32
N LEU A 150 -16.19 6.05 16.12
CA LEU A 150 -14.98 6.00 15.29
C LEU A 150 -14.55 7.38 14.78
N LEU A 151 -15.48 8.32 14.57
CA LEU A 151 -15.15 9.73 14.27
C LEU A 151 -14.38 10.43 15.41
N GLU A 152 -14.55 9.95 16.65
CA GLU A 152 -13.84 10.45 17.83
C GLU A 152 -12.50 9.74 18.03
N THR A 153 -12.49 8.40 17.94
CA THR A 153 -11.28 7.61 18.22
C THR A 153 -10.25 7.71 17.09
N ARG A 154 -10.72 7.92 15.86
CA ARG A 154 -9.91 8.13 14.64
C ARG A 154 -8.82 7.09 14.43
N ARG A 155 -9.05 5.87 14.89
CA ARG A 155 -8.05 4.81 14.85
C ARG A 155 -8.67 3.42 14.86
N GLY A 156 -8.00 2.48 14.21
CA GLY A 156 -8.49 1.10 14.12
C GLY A 156 -7.76 0.25 13.09
N ARG A 157 -8.41 -0.84 12.67
CA ARG A 157 -7.98 -1.72 11.57
C ARG A 157 -9.05 -1.71 10.47
N CYS A 158 -8.93 -2.55 9.44
CA CYS A 158 -9.82 -2.52 8.27
C CYS A 158 -11.33 -2.42 8.60
N GLY A 159 -11.79 -3.16 9.62
CA GLY A 159 -13.16 -3.07 10.15
C GLY A 159 -13.60 -1.64 10.51
N GLU A 160 -12.84 -0.98 11.38
CA GLU A 160 -13.13 0.39 11.81
C GLU A 160 -12.93 1.40 10.68
N TRP A 161 -11.91 1.21 9.86
CA TRP A 161 -11.60 2.07 8.71
C TRP A 161 -12.75 2.08 7.71
N ALA A 162 -13.17 0.91 7.21
CA ALA A 162 -14.25 0.81 6.23
C ALA A 162 -15.59 1.28 6.80
N ASN A 163 -15.89 0.99 8.07
CA ASN A 163 -17.13 1.42 8.73
C ASN A 163 -17.23 2.96 8.82
N CYS A 164 -16.18 3.60 9.34
CA CYS A 164 -16.14 5.06 9.47
C CYS A 164 -16.10 5.75 8.10
N PHE A 165 -15.30 5.24 7.16
CA PHE A 165 -15.21 5.79 5.81
C PHE A 165 -16.55 5.69 5.06
N THR A 166 -17.28 4.57 5.19
CA THR A 166 -18.61 4.41 4.59
C THR A 166 -19.59 5.47 5.10
N LEU A 167 -19.57 5.79 6.41
CA LEU A 167 -20.35 6.90 6.97
C LEU A 167 -19.93 8.25 6.38
N CYS A 168 -18.62 8.51 6.26
CA CYS A 168 -18.12 9.75 5.68
C CYS A 168 -18.57 9.93 4.22
N CYS A 169 -18.54 8.86 3.41
CA CYS A 169 -19.07 8.89 2.04
C CYS A 169 -20.55 9.29 2.02
N GLN A 170 -21.37 8.65 2.87
CA GLN A 170 -22.79 8.95 2.96
C GLN A 170 -23.05 10.40 3.41
N ALA A 171 -22.23 10.93 4.33
CA ALA A 171 -22.30 12.31 4.80
C ALA A 171 -21.96 13.33 3.71
N MET A 172 -21.00 13.00 2.86
CA MET A 172 -20.59 13.79 1.69
C MET A 172 -21.57 13.66 0.50
N GLY A 173 -22.75 13.08 0.69
CA GLY A 173 -23.76 12.93 -0.37
C GLY A 173 -23.39 11.91 -1.45
N LEU A 174 -22.37 11.09 -1.23
CA LEU A 174 -22.04 9.96 -2.09
C LEU A 174 -22.99 8.79 -1.81
N GLU A 175 -23.03 7.81 -2.71
CA GLU A 175 -23.82 6.59 -2.55
C GLU A 175 -22.90 5.39 -2.25
N PRO A 176 -22.61 5.08 -0.96
CA PRO A 176 -21.70 4.01 -0.61
C PRO A 176 -22.39 2.67 -0.32
N ARG A 177 -21.62 1.58 -0.49
CA ARG A 177 -21.89 0.26 0.08
C ARG A 177 -20.73 -0.17 0.95
N TYR A 178 -21.02 -0.81 2.07
CA TYR A 178 -20.04 -1.54 2.86
C TYR A 178 -19.86 -2.93 2.26
N VAL A 179 -18.65 -3.34 1.92
CA VAL A 179 -18.37 -4.67 1.35
C VAL A 179 -17.63 -5.52 2.37
N HIS A 180 -18.10 -6.75 2.55
CA HIS A 180 -17.50 -7.73 3.46
C HIS A 180 -17.12 -8.99 2.71
N ASP A 181 -15.86 -9.41 2.83
CA ASP A 181 -15.39 -10.67 2.29
C ASP A 181 -15.38 -11.80 3.33
N ASN A 182 -15.32 -13.05 2.86
CA ASN A 182 -15.19 -14.22 3.73
C ASN A 182 -13.76 -14.51 4.19
N ALA A 183 -12.80 -13.63 3.88
CA ALA A 183 -11.38 -13.79 4.13
C ALA A 183 -10.81 -12.70 5.06
N ASP A 184 -11.67 -12.19 5.96
CA ASP A 184 -11.34 -11.24 7.04
C ASP A 184 -10.83 -9.88 6.52
N HIS A 185 -11.49 -9.33 5.50
CA HIS A 185 -11.28 -7.95 5.06
C HIS A 185 -12.59 -7.29 4.61
N VAL A 186 -12.62 -5.97 4.71
CA VAL A 186 -13.79 -5.14 4.42
C VAL A 186 -13.35 -3.84 3.77
N TRP A 187 -14.20 -3.29 2.91
CA TRP A 187 -13.94 -2.05 2.18
C TRP A 187 -15.27 -1.39 1.78
N THR A 188 -15.22 -0.39 0.89
CA THR A 188 -16.39 0.38 0.48
C THR A 188 -16.51 0.35 -1.06
N GLU A 189 -17.72 0.32 -1.60
CA GLU A 189 -17.99 0.70 -2.99
C GLU A 189 -18.71 2.05 -3.01
N VAL A 190 -18.47 2.89 -4.01
CA VAL A 190 -19.20 4.15 -4.23
C VAL A 190 -19.76 4.16 -5.65
N TYR A 191 -21.03 4.54 -5.84
CA TYR A 191 -21.61 4.63 -7.18
C TYR A 191 -21.08 5.85 -7.93
N SER A 192 -20.47 5.63 -9.10
CA SER A 192 -20.05 6.72 -10.00
C SER A 192 -21.16 7.01 -11.00
N THR A 193 -21.60 8.27 -11.07
CA THR A 193 -22.62 8.70 -12.06
C THR A 193 -22.01 8.85 -13.45
N LEU A 194 -20.72 9.21 -13.54
CA LEU A 194 -19.95 9.26 -14.78
C LEU A 194 -19.81 7.87 -15.43
N GLU A 195 -19.30 6.90 -14.66
CA GLU A 195 -19.04 5.53 -15.14
C GLU A 195 -20.30 4.64 -15.11
N LYS A 196 -21.37 5.11 -14.45
CA LYS A 196 -22.65 4.43 -14.28
C LYS A 196 -22.55 3.04 -13.63
N ARG A 197 -21.52 2.82 -12.82
CA ARG A 197 -21.21 1.56 -12.11
C ARG A 197 -20.70 1.82 -10.69
N TRP A 198 -20.63 0.76 -9.90
CA TRP A 198 -20.03 0.79 -8.56
C TRP A 198 -18.51 0.74 -8.66
N ILE A 199 -17.85 1.66 -7.97
CA ILE A 199 -16.40 1.79 -7.93
C ILE A 199 -15.88 1.29 -6.59
N HIS A 200 -14.94 0.34 -6.64
CA HIS A 200 -14.22 -0.13 -5.47
C HIS A 200 -13.41 1.01 -4.82
N CYS A 201 -13.52 1.14 -3.50
CA CYS A 201 -12.79 2.09 -2.67
C CYS A 201 -12.27 1.39 -1.40
N ASP A 202 -10.95 1.26 -1.25
CA ASP A 202 -10.34 0.76 -0.01
C ASP A 202 -9.64 1.91 0.74
N PRO A 203 -10.23 2.40 1.85
CA PRO A 203 -9.66 3.52 2.60
C PRO A 203 -8.36 3.16 3.32
N CYS A 204 -8.11 1.89 3.64
CA CYS A 204 -6.86 1.48 4.28
C CYS A 204 -5.67 1.64 3.32
N GLU A 205 -5.96 1.59 2.03
CA GLU A 205 -4.97 1.48 0.96
C GLU A 205 -4.92 2.73 0.07
N ASP A 206 -5.83 3.71 0.28
CA ASP A 206 -6.06 4.86 -0.61
C ASP A 206 -6.23 4.40 -2.07
N ALA A 207 -7.05 3.36 -2.24
CA ALA A 207 -7.22 2.67 -3.50
C ALA A 207 -8.59 2.96 -4.11
N TYR A 208 -8.60 3.63 -5.26
CA TYR A 208 -9.78 3.92 -6.08
C TYR A 208 -9.80 3.04 -7.34
N ASP A 209 -10.90 2.32 -7.56
CA ASP A 209 -11.15 1.46 -8.72
C ASP A 209 -10.07 0.38 -8.98
N ARG A 210 -9.74 -0.37 -7.93
CA ARG A 210 -8.73 -1.44 -7.92
C ARG A 210 -9.27 -2.77 -7.35
N PRO A 211 -10.42 -3.27 -7.82
CA PRO A 211 -11.08 -4.43 -7.21
C PRO A 211 -10.25 -5.72 -7.22
N LEU A 212 -9.34 -5.93 -8.16
CA LEU A 212 -8.54 -7.16 -8.23
C LEU A 212 -7.34 -7.13 -7.27
N MET A 213 -7.13 -6.04 -6.51
CA MET A 213 -5.98 -5.92 -5.60
C MET A 213 -5.90 -7.03 -4.56
N TYR A 214 -7.05 -7.59 -4.18
CA TYR A 214 -7.13 -8.63 -3.16
C TYR A 214 -6.70 -10.01 -3.67
N GLU A 215 -7.26 -10.50 -4.79
CA GLU A 215 -6.90 -11.82 -5.32
C GLU A 215 -5.62 -11.76 -6.17
N ALA A 216 -5.42 -10.71 -6.97
CA ALA A 216 -4.22 -10.57 -7.82
C ALA A 216 -3.01 -10.09 -7.02
N GLY A 217 -3.17 -9.03 -6.22
CA GLY A 217 -2.09 -8.48 -5.40
C GLY A 217 -1.88 -9.31 -4.14
N TRP A 218 -2.87 -9.39 -3.27
CA TRP A 218 -2.69 -9.99 -1.94
C TRP A 218 -2.80 -11.51 -1.94
N ASN A 219 -3.05 -12.12 -3.11
CA ASN A 219 -3.22 -13.56 -3.29
C ASN A 219 -4.34 -14.16 -2.42
N LYS A 220 -5.32 -13.34 -2.01
CA LYS A 220 -6.46 -13.79 -1.20
C LYS A 220 -7.31 -14.78 -1.98
N LYS A 221 -7.75 -15.85 -1.30
CA LYS A 221 -8.63 -16.87 -1.88
C LYS A 221 -10.08 -16.55 -1.54
N LEU A 222 -10.64 -15.56 -2.23
CA LEU A 222 -11.98 -15.06 -1.98
C LEU A 222 -13.06 -16.06 -2.43
N GLY A 223 -14.13 -16.19 -1.65
CA GLY A 223 -15.30 -17.03 -1.98
C GLY A 223 -16.60 -16.24 -1.98
N TYR A 224 -16.78 -15.34 -1.02
CA TYR A 224 -17.95 -14.47 -0.93
C TYR A 224 -17.50 -13.05 -0.65
N CYS A 225 -17.90 -12.10 -1.49
CA CYS A 225 -17.84 -10.65 -1.23
C CYS A 225 -19.26 -10.13 -1.35
N ILE A 226 -19.86 -9.74 -0.23
CA ILE A 226 -21.25 -9.24 -0.19
C ILE A 226 -21.21 -7.75 0.11
N ALA A 227 -21.87 -6.96 -0.74
CA ALA A 227 -22.01 -5.52 -0.59
C ALA A 227 -23.35 -5.18 0.05
N TYR A 228 -23.33 -4.25 1.00
CA TYR A 228 -24.46 -3.84 1.82
C TYR A 228 -24.65 -2.32 1.73
N SER A 229 -25.84 -1.90 1.36
CA SER A 229 -26.29 -0.52 1.48
C SER A 229 -27.66 -0.50 2.16
N PRO A 230 -28.16 0.68 2.54
CA PRO A 230 -29.52 0.78 3.07
C PRO A 230 -30.62 0.33 2.11
N TYR A 231 -30.34 0.30 0.80
CA TYR A 231 -31.33 0.03 -0.26
C TYR A 231 -31.13 -1.30 -0.97
N GLN A 232 -29.93 -1.89 -0.89
CA GLN A 232 -29.58 -3.07 -1.66
C GLN A 232 -28.50 -3.89 -0.96
N VAL A 233 -28.63 -5.21 -1.04
CA VAL A 233 -27.60 -6.19 -0.73
C VAL A 233 -27.30 -7.03 -1.97
N MET A 234 -26.03 -7.14 -2.34
CA MET A 234 -25.61 -7.78 -3.58
C MET A 234 -24.40 -8.68 -3.37
N ASP A 235 -24.39 -9.83 -4.05
CA ASP A 235 -23.17 -10.61 -4.22
C ASP A 235 -22.33 -9.98 -5.32
N VAL A 236 -21.22 -9.36 -4.92
CA VAL A 236 -20.29 -8.67 -5.81
C VAL A 236 -19.00 -9.46 -6.02
N THR A 237 -18.94 -10.72 -5.59
CA THR A 237 -17.74 -11.57 -5.61
C THR A 237 -17.04 -11.57 -6.97
N ARG A 238 -17.81 -11.64 -8.07
CA ARG A 238 -17.28 -11.67 -9.44
C ARG A 238 -16.42 -10.46 -9.80
N ARG A 239 -16.64 -9.30 -9.17
CA ARG A 239 -15.83 -8.10 -9.37
C ARG A 239 -14.42 -8.22 -8.78
N TYR A 240 -14.29 -9.01 -7.71
CA TYR A 240 -13.08 -9.09 -6.88
C TYR A 240 -12.25 -10.36 -7.13
N VAL A 241 -12.68 -11.22 -8.05
CA VAL A 241 -11.97 -12.46 -8.38
C VAL A 241 -11.54 -12.50 -9.84
N VAL A 242 -10.29 -12.88 -10.05
CA VAL A 242 -9.67 -13.19 -11.33
C VAL A 242 -10.22 -14.51 -11.87
N ASN A 243 -10.36 -15.54 -11.01
CA ASN A 243 -10.86 -16.85 -11.44
C ASN A 243 -12.16 -17.22 -10.75
N TRP A 244 -13.28 -16.91 -11.40
CA TRP A 244 -14.61 -17.25 -10.90
C TRP A 244 -14.80 -18.75 -10.63
N ASN A 245 -14.25 -19.63 -11.48
CA ASN A 245 -14.40 -21.07 -11.28
C ASN A 245 -13.72 -21.56 -10.00
N ASP A 246 -12.59 -20.95 -9.63
CA ASP A 246 -11.91 -21.27 -8.39
C ASP A 246 -12.60 -20.65 -7.17
N ALA A 247 -13.16 -19.45 -7.31
CA ALA A 247 -14.01 -18.84 -6.28
C ALA A 247 -15.25 -19.71 -6.01
N LEU A 248 -15.91 -20.20 -7.05
CA LEU A 248 -17.08 -21.08 -6.94
C LEU A 248 -16.77 -22.38 -6.18
N LYS A 249 -15.59 -22.96 -6.40
CA LYS A 249 -15.14 -24.14 -5.64
C LYS A 249 -14.93 -23.87 -4.15
N ARG A 250 -14.87 -22.62 -3.69
CA ARG A 250 -14.72 -22.24 -2.28
C ARG A 250 -16.06 -21.90 -1.61
N ARG A 251 -17.15 -21.89 -2.37
CA ARG A 251 -18.48 -21.47 -1.91
C ARG A 251 -19.28 -22.68 -1.43
N HIS A 252 -19.28 -22.90 -0.12
CA HIS A 252 -19.93 -24.06 0.52
C HIS A 252 -20.95 -23.73 1.62
N GLU A 253 -21.01 -22.46 2.05
CA GLU A 253 -21.90 -22.00 3.14
C GLU A 253 -23.40 -22.11 2.83
N VAL A 254 -23.78 -21.96 1.55
CA VAL A 254 -25.16 -21.99 1.09
C VAL A 254 -25.20 -22.28 -0.42
N ALA A 255 -26.30 -22.85 -0.91
CA ALA A 255 -26.50 -23.03 -2.35
C ALA A 255 -26.73 -21.67 -3.05
N GLU A 256 -26.20 -21.52 -4.27
CA GLU A 256 -26.22 -20.25 -5.01
C GLU A 256 -27.64 -19.72 -5.28
N ASP A 257 -28.60 -20.60 -5.55
CA ASP A 257 -30.00 -20.26 -5.78
C ASP A 257 -30.71 -19.78 -4.50
N ILE A 258 -30.39 -20.40 -3.37
CA ILE A 258 -30.87 -19.99 -2.05
C ILE A 258 -30.27 -18.63 -1.67
N LEU A 259 -28.97 -18.42 -1.89
CA LEU A 259 -28.33 -17.12 -1.66
C LEU A 259 -28.97 -16.02 -2.50
N ALA A 260 -29.10 -16.23 -3.81
CA ALA A 260 -29.71 -15.26 -4.72
C ALA A 260 -31.14 -14.90 -4.29
N SER A 261 -31.95 -15.90 -3.92
CA SER A 261 -33.32 -15.69 -3.44
C SER A 261 -33.36 -14.89 -2.13
N HIS A 262 -32.47 -15.20 -1.19
CA HIS A 262 -32.37 -14.49 0.09
C HIS A 262 -31.96 -13.02 -0.10
N LEU A 263 -30.96 -12.75 -0.93
CA LEU A 263 -30.52 -11.38 -1.25
C LEU A 263 -31.64 -10.59 -1.94
N GLN A 264 -32.36 -11.20 -2.89
CA GLN A 264 -33.50 -10.58 -3.55
C GLN A 264 -34.63 -10.23 -2.57
N GLN A 265 -34.93 -11.12 -1.63
CA GLN A 265 -35.94 -10.87 -0.59
C GLN A 265 -35.52 -9.70 0.30
N LEU A 266 -34.25 -9.63 0.72
CA LEU A 266 -33.73 -8.52 1.51
C LEU A 266 -33.80 -7.18 0.75
N CYS A 267 -33.41 -7.16 -0.53
CA CYS A 267 -33.54 -5.97 -1.37
C CYS A 267 -35.00 -5.54 -1.51
N THR A 268 -35.90 -6.49 -1.74
CA THR A 268 -37.35 -6.21 -1.85
C THR A 268 -37.86 -5.55 -0.58
N ASN A 269 -37.43 -6.03 0.59
CA ASN A 269 -37.79 -5.47 1.90
C ASN A 269 -37.22 -4.06 2.11
N GLN A 270 -35.95 -3.83 1.78
CA GLN A 270 -35.29 -2.53 1.91
C GLN A 270 -35.90 -1.45 0.99
N GLN A 271 -36.40 -1.87 -0.17
CA GLN A 271 -36.96 -0.98 -1.20
C GLN A 271 -38.49 -0.82 -1.11
N GLN A 272 -39.15 -1.37 -0.09
CA GLN A 272 -40.62 -1.31 0.01
C GLN A 272 -41.16 0.12 0.05
N ALA A 273 -40.41 1.02 0.70
CA ALA A 273 -40.80 2.42 0.88
C ALA A 273 -40.47 3.32 -0.32
N LEU A 274 -39.71 2.83 -1.31
CA LEU A 274 -39.35 3.60 -2.50
C LEU A 274 -40.54 3.74 -3.44
N ASP A 275 -40.67 4.92 -4.03
CA ASP A 275 -41.65 5.18 -5.08
C ASP A 275 -41.31 4.48 -6.40
N ALA A 276 -42.16 4.64 -7.42
CA ALA A 276 -42.00 3.95 -8.69
C ALA A 276 -40.78 4.45 -9.49
N GLU A 277 -40.43 5.73 -9.37
CA GLU A 277 -39.32 6.36 -10.11
C GLU A 277 -37.98 5.99 -9.46
N GLU A 278 -37.88 6.12 -8.13
CA GLU A 278 -36.72 5.67 -7.35
C GLU A 278 -36.45 4.19 -7.57
N ARG A 279 -37.50 3.35 -7.52
CA ARG A 279 -37.38 1.91 -7.76
C ARG A 279 -36.90 1.60 -9.17
N ALA A 280 -37.33 2.36 -10.18
CA ALA A 280 -36.87 2.17 -11.55
C ALA A 280 -35.36 2.42 -11.68
N VAL A 281 -34.81 3.43 -10.97
CA VAL A 281 -33.36 3.70 -10.94
C VAL A 281 -32.60 2.50 -10.36
N TRP A 282 -33.05 1.93 -9.23
CA TRP A 282 -32.39 0.78 -8.62
C TRP A 282 -32.44 -0.48 -9.50
N VAL A 283 -33.58 -0.74 -10.14
CA VAL A 283 -33.74 -1.86 -11.08
C VAL A 283 -32.77 -1.71 -12.26
N ASP A 284 -32.71 -0.52 -12.85
CA ASP A 284 -31.82 -0.21 -13.97
C ASP A 284 -30.33 -0.35 -13.60
N ARG A 285 -29.93 0.17 -12.43
CA ARG A 285 -28.58 -0.01 -11.89
C ARG A 285 -28.24 -1.48 -11.63
N GLN A 286 -29.15 -2.25 -11.03
CA GLN A 286 -28.96 -3.67 -10.76
C GLN A 286 -28.83 -4.47 -12.06
N GLN A 287 -29.58 -4.13 -13.11
CA GLN A 287 -29.45 -4.76 -14.42
C GLN A 287 -28.07 -4.48 -15.06
N ARG A 288 -27.56 -3.25 -14.94
CA ARG A 288 -26.20 -2.91 -15.39
C ARG A 288 -25.14 -3.68 -14.63
N GLU A 289 -25.21 -3.70 -13.30
CA GLU A 289 -24.27 -4.42 -12.44
C GLU A 289 -24.29 -5.93 -12.73
N ASN A 290 -25.47 -6.55 -12.92
CA ASN A 290 -25.55 -7.96 -13.28
C ASN A 290 -24.86 -8.27 -14.61
N LYS A 291 -24.97 -7.38 -15.60
CA LYS A 291 -24.26 -7.52 -16.90
C LYS A 291 -22.75 -7.38 -16.72
N GLU A 292 -22.31 -6.36 -15.98
CA GLU A 292 -20.90 -6.15 -15.62
C GLU A 292 -20.32 -7.41 -14.95
N LEU A 293 -20.95 -7.89 -13.88
CA LEU A 293 -20.48 -9.03 -13.09
C LEU A 293 -20.39 -10.32 -13.93
N GLN A 294 -21.33 -10.53 -14.86
CA GLN A 294 -21.29 -11.67 -15.78
C GLN A 294 -20.10 -11.59 -16.76
N GLN A 295 -19.74 -10.39 -17.22
CA GLN A 295 -18.65 -10.15 -18.17
C GLN A 295 -17.26 -10.20 -17.53
N THR A 296 -17.11 -9.80 -16.26
CA THR A 296 -15.82 -9.76 -15.55
C THR A 296 -15.06 -11.09 -15.53
N GLY A 297 -15.73 -12.23 -15.74
CA GLY A 297 -15.10 -13.56 -15.75
C GLY A 297 -14.56 -14.04 -17.11
N GLU A 298 -14.84 -13.33 -18.21
CA GLU A 298 -14.46 -13.75 -19.57
C GLU A 298 -13.15 -13.09 -20.06
N HIS A 299 -12.87 -11.86 -19.63
CA HIS A 299 -11.66 -11.11 -19.97
C HIS A 299 -11.18 -10.28 -18.77
N VAL A 300 -10.33 -10.87 -17.93
CA VAL A 300 -9.77 -10.17 -16.76
C VAL A 300 -8.54 -9.37 -17.18
N ASN A 301 -8.67 -8.04 -17.20
CA ASN A 301 -7.53 -7.13 -17.35
C ASN A 301 -7.13 -6.63 -15.96
N ILE A 302 -6.04 -7.15 -15.41
CA ILE A 302 -5.52 -6.75 -14.09
C ILE A 302 -4.70 -5.48 -14.27
N LYS A 303 -5.12 -4.38 -13.65
CA LYS A 303 -4.35 -3.14 -13.65
C LYS A 303 -3.06 -3.35 -12.86
N ARG A 304 -1.98 -2.67 -13.25
CA ARG A 304 -0.68 -2.84 -12.58
C ARG A 304 -0.74 -2.49 -11.11
N GLU A 305 -1.55 -1.50 -10.74
CA GLU A 305 -1.72 -1.07 -9.35
C GLU A 305 -2.44 -2.13 -8.50
N GLU A 306 -3.14 -3.09 -9.12
CA GLU A 306 -3.84 -4.20 -8.46
C GLU A 306 -2.93 -5.40 -8.19
N THR A 307 -1.69 -5.43 -8.70
CA THR A 307 -0.73 -6.51 -8.36
C THR A 307 0.12 -6.17 -7.13
N LEU A 308 -0.02 -4.95 -6.62
CA LEU A 308 0.70 -4.47 -5.44
C LEU A 308 0.26 -5.21 -4.17
N GLY A 309 1.22 -5.41 -3.27
CA GLY A 309 0.94 -5.94 -1.95
C GLY A 309 0.15 -5.00 -1.08
N ARG A 310 -0.42 -5.57 -0.02
CA ARG A 310 -1.12 -4.80 1.01
C ARG A 310 -0.18 -3.77 1.59
N GLN A 311 -0.63 -2.56 1.91
CA GLN A 311 0.20 -1.55 2.58
C GLN A 311 -0.03 -1.57 4.09
N SER A 312 -1.29 -1.78 4.52
CA SER A 312 -1.70 -1.79 5.93
C SER A 312 -1.35 -3.09 6.69
N GLY A 313 -1.09 -2.97 7.99
CA GLY A 313 -0.84 -4.12 8.88
C GLY A 313 0.64 -4.46 9.07
N ALA A 314 0.96 -5.03 10.24
CA ALA A 314 2.32 -5.47 10.59
C ALA A 314 2.94 -6.39 9.52
N MET A 315 4.23 -6.21 9.25
CA MET A 315 4.95 -6.94 8.20
C MET A 315 4.90 -8.47 8.41
N GLU A 316 5.14 -8.95 9.63
CA GLU A 316 5.08 -10.38 9.97
C GLU A 316 3.70 -10.98 9.65
N TRP A 317 2.63 -10.23 9.93
CA TRP A 317 1.25 -10.65 9.67
C TRP A 317 0.96 -10.74 8.16
N ARG A 318 1.43 -9.75 7.38
CA ARG A 318 1.33 -9.74 5.91
C ARG A 318 2.13 -10.89 5.28
N MET A 319 3.34 -11.16 5.80
CA MET A 319 4.18 -12.28 5.34
C MET A 319 3.51 -13.63 5.58
N GLN A 320 2.96 -13.85 6.79
CA GLN A 320 2.25 -15.09 7.14
C GLN A 320 1.07 -15.38 6.22
N ARG A 321 0.42 -14.33 5.70
CA ARG A 321 -0.76 -14.44 4.85
C ARG A 321 -0.45 -14.35 3.36
N GLY A 322 0.81 -14.14 2.97
CA GLY A 322 1.21 -14.01 1.57
C GLY A 322 0.69 -12.73 0.88
N GLU A 323 0.32 -11.70 1.64
CA GLU A 323 -0.31 -10.46 1.13
C GLU A 323 0.75 -9.43 0.64
N GLN A 324 1.92 -9.89 0.20
CA GLN A 324 3.04 -9.03 -0.21
C GLN A 324 2.92 -8.48 -1.64
N GLY A 325 1.88 -8.86 -2.38
CA GLY A 325 1.80 -8.59 -3.81
C GLY A 325 2.27 -9.82 -4.58
N GLN A 326 1.94 -9.91 -5.86
CA GLN A 326 2.71 -10.76 -6.74
C GLN A 326 4.11 -10.14 -6.90
N CYS A 327 5.05 -10.54 -6.04
CA CYS A 327 6.39 -10.79 -6.56
C CYS A 327 6.20 -11.97 -7.52
N SER A 328 6.37 -11.75 -8.82
CA SER A 328 6.14 -12.75 -9.87
C SER A 328 6.76 -14.12 -9.54
N THR A 329 5.99 -15.00 -8.91
CA THR A 329 6.36 -16.39 -8.61
C THR A 329 5.20 -17.31 -8.91
N THR A 330 4.71 -17.26 -10.15
CA THR A 330 4.17 -18.38 -10.98
C THR A 330 3.33 -17.84 -12.14
N ALA A 331 3.96 -17.00 -12.97
CA ALA A 331 3.92 -17.25 -14.40
C ALA A 331 5.37 -17.57 -14.77
N THR A 332 5.57 -18.47 -15.71
CA THR A 332 6.81 -18.53 -16.49
C THR A 332 6.87 -17.25 -17.34
N SER A 333 6.98 -16.12 -16.66
CA SER A 333 7.38 -14.82 -17.19
C SER A 333 8.77 -14.69 -16.64
N THR A 334 9.75 -15.10 -17.46
CA THR A 334 11.10 -14.57 -17.38
C THR A 334 11.03 -13.12 -16.92
N SER A 335 11.75 -12.78 -15.85
CA SER A 335 11.88 -11.39 -15.43
C SER A 335 12.23 -10.56 -16.67
N VAL A 336 11.82 -9.30 -16.74
CA VAL A 336 12.20 -8.43 -17.88
C VAL A 336 13.74 -8.40 -18.05
N PHE A 337 14.47 -8.70 -16.97
CA PHE A 337 15.92 -8.88 -16.92
C PHE A 337 16.42 -10.33 -17.19
N ASP A 338 15.54 -11.33 -17.32
CA ASP A 338 15.89 -12.74 -17.57
C ASP A 338 15.91 -13.07 -19.08
N ASN A 339 15.52 -12.16 -19.97
CA ASN A 339 15.29 -12.48 -21.38
C ASN A 339 15.85 -11.53 -22.45
N LEU A 340 16.59 -10.49 -22.10
CA LEU A 340 17.22 -9.61 -23.10
C LEU A 340 18.58 -9.17 -22.59
N GLU A 341 19.57 -9.26 -23.48
CA GLU A 341 20.92 -8.67 -23.39
C GLU A 341 22.02 -9.62 -22.89
N SER A 342 23.04 -9.74 -23.73
CA SER A 342 24.25 -10.50 -23.42
C SER A 342 24.95 -9.83 -22.24
N GLU A 343 25.15 -10.53 -21.12
CA GLU A 343 25.86 -9.97 -19.97
C GLU A 343 27.36 -9.88 -20.28
N THR A 344 27.87 -8.69 -20.55
CA THR A 344 29.32 -8.45 -20.49
C THR A 344 29.66 -8.07 -19.05
N VAL A 345 30.42 -8.93 -18.34
CA VAL A 345 30.88 -8.62 -16.98
C VAL A 345 31.81 -7.41 -17.05
N ILE A 346 31.36 -6.26 -16.54
CA ILE A 346 32.19 -5.04 -16.60
C ILE A 346 33.32 -5.04 -15.57
N GLU A 347 33.17 -5.59 -14.36
CA GLU A 347 34.29 -5.91 -13.44
C GLU A 347 33.77 -6.27 -12.04
N HIS A 348 34.64 -6.83 -11.19
CA HIS A 348 34.52 -6.69 -9.75
C HIS A 348 35.35 -5.46 -9.35
N PRO A 349 34.79 -4.24 -9.29
CA PRO A 349 35.59 -3.05 -9.03
C PRO A 349 36.29 -3.20 -7.68
N SER A 350 37.62 -3.22 -7.74
CA SER A 350 38.47 -3.24 -6.55
C SER A 350 38.53 -1.85 -5.93
N ALA A 351 38.94 -1.73 -4.66
CA ALA A 351 39.08 -0.43 -4.00
C ALA A 351 40.00 0.56 -4.75
N GLY A 352 40.94 0.07 -5.56
CA GLY A 352 41.79 0.91 -6.41
C GLY A 352 41.06 1.60 -7.57
N GLN A 353 39.77 1.30 -7.78
CA GLN A 353 38.94 1.84 -8.86
C GLN A 353 37.87 2.81 -8.33
N MET A 354 38.02 3.28 -7.09
CA MET A 354 37.12 4.23 -6.44
C MET A 354 37.91 5.47 -6.01
N GLU A 355 37.34 6.66 -6.17
CA GLU A 355 37.85 7.94 -5.66
C GLU A 355 36.97 8.40 -4.50
N CYS A 356 37.57 8.70 -3.35
CA CYS A 356 36.87 9.21 -2.17
C CYS A 356 36.88 10.74 -2.13
N HIS A 357 35.76 11.33 -1.74
CA HIS A 357 35.53 12.76 -1.60
C HIS A 357 34.94 13.06 -0.21
N GLY A 358 35.21 14.26 0.31
CA GLY A 358 34.69 14.69 1.61
C GLY A 358 35.21 13.82 2.76
N SER A 359 34.33 13.36 3.64
CA SER A 359 34.68 12.50 4.78
C SER A 359 34.94 11.04 4.42
N ALA A 360 34.76 10.64 3.16
CA ALA A 360 34.88 9.24 2.77
C ALA A 360 36.33 8.74 2.82
N SER A 361 36.54 7.51 3.29
CA SER A 361 37.87 6.89 3.36
C SER A 361 37.82 5.37 3.21
N PHE A 362 38.87 4.80 2.62
CA PHE A 362 39.09 3.36 2.62
C PHE A 362 39.43 2.85 4.04
N GLN A 363 38.96 1.64 4.36
CA GLN A 363 39.22 1.01 5.65
C GLN A 363 40.34 -0.03 5.52
N SER A 364 41.42 0.15 6.27
CA SER A 364 42.70 -0.55 6.09
C SER A 364 42.82 -1.93 6.76
N SER A 365 41.73 -2.59 7.18
CA SER A 365 41.85 -3.86 7.94
C SER A 365 40.74 -4.90 7.73
N ALA A 366 41.18 -6.13 7.38
CA ALA A 366 40.57 -7.44 7.62
C ALA A 366 39.46 -7.99 6.69
N SER A 367 39.29 -7.45 5.48
CA SER A 367 38.61 -8.18 4.39
C SER A 367 39.65 -8.60 3.36
N PRO A 368 39.73 -9.87 2.94
CA PRO A 368 40.57 -10.32 1.82
C PRO A 368 40.34 -9.54 0.51
N ASP A 369 39.23 -8.80 0.42
CA ASP A 369 38.74 -8.18 -0.82
C ASP A 369 39.03 -6.68 -0.91
N GLY A 370 39.60 -6.02 0.11
CA GLY A 370 40.04 -4.61 0.05
C GLY A 370 38.96 -3.53 -0.18
N ASN A 371 37.70 -3.90 -0.44
CA ASN A 371 36.66 -3.04 -1.02
C ASN A 371 35.78 -2.26 -0.03
N LEU A 372 36.19 -2.14 1.24
CA LEU A 372 35.37 -1.49 2.27
C LEU A 372 35.61 0.03 2.32
N ILE A 373 34.57 0.79 2.05
CA ILE A 373 34.59 2.26 2.08
C ILE A 373 33.71 2.72 3.23
N ARG A 374 34.22 3.65 4.05
CA ARG A 374 33.44 4.38 5.04
C ARG A 374 33.13 5.75 4.47
N LEU A 375 31.85 6.10 4.35
CA LEU A 375 31.41 7.39 3.80
C LEU A 375 31.38 8.47 4.89
N THR A 376 30.90 8.13 6.08
CA THR A 376 30.94 9.02 7.25
C THR A 376 31.32 8.26 8.52
N LEU A 377 31.88 8.98 9.48
CA LEU A 377 31.92 8.54 10.88
C LEU A 377 30.59 8.87 11.56
N ALA A 378 30.30 8.22 12.69
CA ALA A 378 29.21 8.60 13.60
C ALA A 378 29.57 9.88 14.37
N VAL A 379 29.82 10.96 13.63
CA VAL A 379 30.13 12.31 14.12
C VAL A 379 29.23 13.29 13.35
N PRO A 380 28.77 14.39 13.97
CA PRO A 380 28.00 15.42 13.28
C PRO A 380 28.69 16.04 12.06
N ASP A 381 27.90 16.63 11.18
CA ASP A 381 28.32 17.49 10.06
C ASP A 381 29.34 16.84 9.11
N GLN A 382 29.18 15.54 8.83
CA GLN A 382 29.96 14.81 7.84
C GLN A 382 29.23 14.79 6.49
N CYS A 383 30.00 14.82 5.41
CA CYS A 383 29.49 14.59 4.07
C CYS A 383 30.59 13.90 3.27
N GLY A 384 30.33 12.68 2.81
CA GLY A 384 31.31 11.86 2.12
C GLY A 384 30.73 11.21 0.89
N GLY A 385 31.56 11.03 -0.13
CA GLY A 385 31.19 10.32 -1.34
C GLY A 385 32.33 9.48 -1.87
N ALA A 386 32.00 8.39 -2.53
CA ALA A 386 32.97 7.58 -3.25
C ALA A 386 32.42 7.20 -4.61
N PHE A 387 33.11 7.57 -5.67
CA PHE A 387 32.70 7.33 -7.06
C PHE A 387 33.73 6.44 -7.77
N LEU A 388 33.30 5.69 -8.78
CA LEU A 388 34.23 4.97 -9.64
C LEU A 388 35.21 5.95 -10.30
N SER A 389 36.48 5.55 -10.45
CA SER A 389 37.51 6.36 -11.10
C SER A 389 37.41 6.38 -12.62
N THR A 390 36.53 5.55 -13.20
CA THR A 390 36.22 5.49 -14.63
C THR A 390 34.74 5.74 -14.89
N ARG A 391 34.42 6.42 -16.00
CA ARG A 391 33.04 6.61 -16.46
C ARG A 391 32.53 5.34 -17.11
N LEU A 392 31.26 5.01 -16.87
CA LEU A 392 30.58 3.84 -17.37
C LEU A 392 29.71 4.16 -18.58
N ASP A 393 29.61 3.23 -19.52
CA ASP A 393 28.57 3.22 -20.54
C ASP A 393 27.36 2.44 -20.03
N LEU A 394 26.25 3.13 -19.79
CA LEU A 394 25.00 2.58 -19.27
C LEU A 394 23.89 2.59 -20.34
N LYS A 395 24.24 2.75 -21.64
CA LYS A 395 23.28 2.87 -22.76
C LYS A 395 22.18 1.81 -22.77
N HIS A 396 22.51 0.58 -22.41
CA HIS A 396 21.55 -0.54 -22.42
C HIS A 396 21.04 -0.89 -21.01
N GLY A 397 21.71 -0.39 -19.98
CA GLY A 397 21.34 -0.61 -18.59
C GLY A 397 22.50 -1.15 -17.76
N PHE A 398 22.20 -1.54 -16.51
CA PHE A 398 23.20 -2.05 -15.57
C PHE A 398 22.59 -2.90 -14.46
N GLU A 399 23.44 -3.72 -13.82
CA GLU A 399 23.20 -4.35 -12.52
C GLU A 399 24.32 -3.92 -11.54
N LEU A 400 23.94 -3.32 -10.41
CA LEU A 400 24.80 -3.04 -9.28
C LEU A 400 24.38 -3.92 -8.09
N LYS A 401 25.29 -4.77 -7.62
CA LYS A 401 25.19 -5.48 -6.34
C LYS A 401 26.18 -4.88 -5.35
N PHE A 402 25.71 -4.60 -4.15
CA PHE A 402 26.50 -3.95 -3.10
C PHE A 402 26.06 -4.45 -1.72
N ALA A 403 26.84 -4.12 -0.71
CA ALA A 403 26.46 -4.29 0.68
C ALA A 403 26.73 -3.00 1.43
N PHE A 404 25.88 -2.70 2.41
CA PHE A 404 26.02 -1.53 3.26
C PHE A 404 25.74 -1.86 4.72
N ASN A 405 26.27 -1.01 5.59
CA ASN A 405 26.11 -1.05 7.03
C ASN A 405 25.92 0.38 7.54
N ILE A 406 24.84 0.59 8.29
CA ILE A 406 24.55 1.86 8.97
C ILE A 406 24.52 1.56 10.47
N SER A 407 25.48 2.12 11.20
CA SER A 407 25.75 1.76 12.60
C SER A 407 26.12 2.96 13.47
N ASN A 408 26.03 2.77 14.79
CA ASN A 408 26.55 3.75 15.75
C ASN A 408 28.09 3.73 15.78
N ALA A 409 28.70 4.53 16.66
CA ALA A 409 30.16 4.60 16.77
C ALA A 409 30.82 3.26 17.16
N GLU A 410 30.09 2.40 17.88
CA GLU A 410 30.52 1.08 18.34
C GLU A 410 30.22 -0.05 17.35
N GLY A 411 29.61 0.24 16.19
CA GLY A 411 29.22 -0.77 15.19
C GLY A 411 27.90 -1.50 15.48
N GLY A 412 27.13 -1.06 16.47
CA GLY A 412 25.78 -1.54 16.79
C GLY A 412 24.66 -0.72 16.11
N PRO A 413 23.40 -0.95 16.47
CA PRO A 413 22.26 -0.20 15.92
C PRO A 413 22.38 1.31 16.16
N ALA A 414 22.19 2.12 15.11
CA ALA A 414 22.16 3.57 15.16
C ALA A 414 20.75 4.12 15.43
N THR A 415 20.10 3.65 16.50
CA THR A 415 18.78 4.17 16.91
C THR A 415 18.88 5.65 17.27
N GLY A 416 18.17 6.52 16.52
CA GLY A 416 18.28 7.97 16.67
C GLY A 416 19.48 8.60 15.97
N GLY A 417 20.17 7.87 15.08
CA GLY A 417 21.16 8.40 14.15
C GLY A 417 20.51 9.07 12.92
N ALA A 418 21.34 9.71 12.10
CA ALA A 418 20.93 10.40 10.88
C ALA A 418 22.13 10.64 9.93
N ASP A 419 21.94 11.00 8.65
CA ASP A 419 20.65 11.03 7.92
C ASP A 419 20.46 9.73 7.11
N GLY A 420 21.46 9.34 6.33
CA GLY A 420 21.44 8.10 5.58
C GLY A 420 22.53 8.07 4.51
N MET A 421 22.31 7.26 3.47
CA MET A 421 23.20 7.18 2.31
C MET A 421 22.43 7.14 0.99
N ALA A 422 23.09 7.38 -0.13
CA ALA A 422 22.52 7.24 -1.46
C ALA A 422 23.48 6.55 -2.44
N ILE A 423 22.93 5.87 -3.44
CA ILE A 423 23.64 5.56 -4.69
C ILE A 423 23.40 6.72 -5.65
N VAL A 424 24.44 7.23 -6.28
CA VAL A 424 24.35 8.37 -7.19
C VAL A 424 24.91 8.01 -8.56
N ILE A 425 24.10 8.25 -9.58
CA ILE A 425 24.49 8.19 -10.99
C ILE A 425 24.50 9.62 -11.52
N GLN A 426 25.59 10.07 -12.13
CA GLN A 426 25.69 11.44 -12.63
C GLN A 426 26.41 11.55 -13.98
N GLY A 427 25.88 12.40 -14.86
CA GLY A 427 26.43 12.72 -16.18
C GLY A 427 27.45 13.86 -16.19
N ASN A 428 27.88 14.37 -15.04
CA ASN A 428 28.80 15.50 -14.94
C ASN A 428 30.19 15.18 -15.53
N GLN A 429 30.91 16.20 -15.99
CA GLN A 429 32.27 16.05 -16.52
C GLN A 429 33.26 15.46 -15.50
N GLN A 430 33.05 15.74 -14.22
CA GLN A 430 33.80 15.22 -13.08
C GLN A 430 32.80 14.79 -12.01
N PRO A 431 33.11 13.78 -11.17
CA PRO A 431 32.22 13.37 -10.09
C PRO A 431 32.07 14.53 -9.10
N ARG A 432 30.83 14.80 -8.69
CA ARG A 432 30.48 15.83 -7.72
C ARG A 432 29.95 15.20 -6.43
N LEU A 433 30.32 15.79 -5.31
CA LEU A 433 29.66 15.62 -4.02
C LEU A 433 28.69 16.79 -3.82
N GLY A 434 27.47 16.50 -3.39
CA GLY A 434 26.41 17.46 -3.12
C GLY A 434 26.40 17.96 -1.68
N ASP A 435 25.27 18.53 -1.28
CA ASP A 435 25.06 19.10 0.06
C ASP A 435 24.85 18.00 1.12
N GLY A 436 25.33 18.26 2.34
CA GLY A 436 25.23 17.34 3.48
C GLY A 436 23.91 17.41 4.25
N GLY A 437 23.85 16.80 5.43
CA GLY A 437 22.63 16.69 6.23
C GLY A 437 21.52 15.92 5.49
N CYS A 438 20.30 16.45 5.52
CA CYS A 438 19.12 15.86 4.89
C CYS A 438 19.18 15.78 3.36
N GLU A 439 20.24 16.27 2.71
CA GLU A 439 20.48 16.13 1.27
C GLU A 439 21.41 14.95 0.93
N LEU A 440 21.84 14.18 1.94
CA LEU A 440 22.56 12.90 1.87
C LEU A 440 23.82 12.87 0.97
N GLY A 441 24.40 14.04 0.73
CA GLY A 441 25.58 14.22 -0.13
C GLY A 441 25.27 14.20 -1.62
N TYR A 442 23.99 14.19 -2.03
CA TYR A 442 23.61 14.25 -3.44
C TYR A 442 22.76 15.48 -3.82
N GLY A 443 22.17 16.17 -2.84
CA GLY A 443 21.45 17.41 -3.09
C GLY A 443 22.29 18.44 -3.83
N GLY A 444 21.69 19.11 -4.80
CA GLY A 444 22.35 20.08 -5.66
C GLY A 444 23.14 19.49 -6.83
N ILE A 445 23.43 18.18 -6.87
CA ILE A 445 24.13 17.56 -8.01
C ILE A 445 23.23 17.61 -9.25
N ARG A 446 23.66 18.30 -10.29
CA ARG A 446 22.96 18.35 -11.58
C ARG A 446 23.19 17.09 -12.38
N ASN A 447 22.31 16.85 -13.37
CA ASN A 447 22.43 15.76 -14.33
C ASN A 447 22.60 14.42 -13.60
N SER A 448 21.73 14.14 -12.63
CA SER A 448 21.88 13.02 -11.72
C SER A 448 20.56 12.35 -11.34
N LEU A 449 20.69 11.08 -10.97
CA LEU A 449 19.67 10.30 -10.28
C LEU A 449 20.29 9.73 -8.98
N ALA A 450 19.55 9.82 -7.90
CA ALA A 450 19.92 9.31 -6.59
C ALA A 450 18.94 8.22 -6.14
N ILE A 451 19.47 7.15 -5.55
CA ILE A 451 18.69 6.11 -4.86
C ILE A 451 19.05 6.21 -3.39
N GLU A 452 18.14 6.76 -2.62
CA GLU A 452 18.28 7.10 -1.22
C GLU A 452 17.94 5.90 -0.32
N PHE A 453 18.71 5.76 0.76
CA PHE A 453 18.52 4.83 1.87
C PHE A 453 18.54 5.68 3.15
N ASP A 454 17.39 6.26 3.48
CA ASP A 454 17.23 7.25 4.54
C ASP A 454 16.75 6.61 5.84
N THR A 455 17.31 7.09 6.94
CA THR A 455 17.08 6.62 8.30
C THR A 455 16.68 7.73 9.26
N TYR A 456 16.33 8.92 8.73
CA TYR A 456 15.93 10.06 9.52
C TYR A 456 14.74 10.81 8.87
N PRO A 457 13.70 11.19 9.63
CA PRO A 457 12.53 11.84 9.06
C PRO A 457 12.73 13.36 9.03
N SER A 458 13.33 13.89 7.97
CA SER A 458 13.48 15.33 7.71
C SER A 458 12.16 15.97 7.23
N VAL A 459 11.09 15.83 8.01
CA VAL A 459 9.72 16.26 7.67
C VAL A 459 9.65 17.73 7.24
N ASP A 460 10.42 18.61 7.89
CA ASP A 460 10.40 20.06 7.65
C ASP A 460 11.15 20.49 6.37
N ARG A 461 12.11 19.69 5.89
CA ARG A 461 13.00 20.05 4.78
C ARG A 461 12.81 19.17 3.54
N ALA A 462 12.61 17.88 3.75
CA ALA A 462 12.50 16.88 2.69
C ALA A 462 11.08 16.29 2.57
N ALA A 463 10.23 16.46 3.58
CA ALA A 463 8.89 15.87 3.66
C ALA A 463 8.92 14.34 3.60
N ASP A 464 9.84 13.74 4.36
CA ASP A 464 10.06 12.30 4.35
C ASP A 464 8.83 11.51 4.84
N PRO A 465 8.53 10.36 4.22
CA PRO A 465 7.38 9.53 4.56
C PRO A 465 7.58 8.79 5.89
N SER A 466 8.83 8.52 6.27
CA SER A 466 9.19 7.90 7.54
C SER A 466 10.70 8.04 7.82
N ASP A 467 11.10 7.63 9.02
CA ASP A 467 12.48 7.53 9.49
C ASP A 467 13.22 6.26 9.00
N ASN A 468 12.65 5.52 8.05
CA ASN A 468 13.28 4.34 7.47
C ASN A 468 12.67 4.05 6.09
N HIS A 469 13.25 4.63 5.05
CA HIS A 469 12.69 4.53 3.71
C HIS A 469 13.77 4.49 2.61
N ILE A 470 13.37 3.99 1.44
CA ILE A 470 14.17 4.03 0.22
C ILE A 470 13.38 4.79 -0.84
N SER A 471 14.04 5.72 -1.53
CA SER A 471 13.41 6.60 -2.51
C SER A 471 14.32 6.82 -3.71
N VAL A 472 13.75 7.01 -4.90
CA VAL A 472 14.49 7.36 -6.11
C VAL A 472 14.23 8.82 -6.45
N HIS A 473 15.27 9.66 -6.43
CA HIS A 473 15.17 11.10 -6.65
C HIS A 473 15.89 11.53 -7.92
N ALA A 474 15.22 12.33 -8.73
CA ALA A 474 15.86 12.98 -9.87
C ALA A 474 15.14 14.29 -10.23
N ARG A 475 15.88 15.20 -10.85
CA ARG A 475 15.33 16.44 -11.42
C ARG A 475 15.91 16.63 -12.81
N LEU A 476 15.06 17.03 -13.75
CA LEU A 476 15.50 17.29 -15.12
C LEU A 476 16.50 18.48 -15.15
N PRO A 477 17.51 18.43 -16.02
CA PRO A 477 18.41 19.57 -16.26
C PRO A 477 17.64 20.86 -16.58
N PRO A 478 18.13 22.05 -16.16
CA PRO A 478 19.43 22.30 -15.53
C PRO A 478 19.38 22.26 -13.99
N MET A 479 18.31 21.72 -13.40
CA MET A 479 18.13 21.72 -11.95
C MET A 479 19.07 20.74 -11.25
N GLY A 480 19.60 21.12 -10.09
CA GLY A 480 20.29 20.18 -9.21
C GLY A 480 19.29 19.25 -8.53
N ASN A 481 19.70 18.03 -8.19
CA ASN A 481 18.86 17.07 -7.49
C ASN A 481 18.49 17.58 -6.08
N SER A 482 17.51 16.96 -5.42
CA SER A 482 17.10 17.31 -4.06
C SER A 482 16.43 16.13 -3.37
N ALA A 483 16.72 15.97 -2.08
CA ALA A 483 16.10 14.96 -1.22
C ALA A 483 14.63 15.22 -0.90
N HIS A 484 14.08 16.38 -1.27
CA HIS A 484 12.67 16.62 -1.03
C HIS A 484 11.76 15.67 -1.83
N HIS A 485 10.85 14.97 -1.15
CA HIS A 485 9.90 13.96 -1.67
C HIS A 485 9.00 14.43 -2.81
N ARG A 486 8.85 15.75 -3.01
CA ARG A 486 8.20 16.28 -4.23
C ARG A 486 8.94 15.93 -5.53
N TYR A 487 10.21 15.51 -5.43
CA TYR A 487 11.06 15.05 -6.53
C TYR A 487 11.36 13.55 -6.45
N SER A 488 10.69 12.82 -5.54
CA SER A 488 10.70 11.36 -5.53
C SER A 488 9.95 10.84 -6.76
N LEU A 489 10.60 9.99 -7.54
CA LEU A 489 10.00 9.22 -8.63
C LEU A 489 9.28 7.96 -8.12
N GLY A 490 9.47 7.63 -6.85
CA GLY A 490 8.88 6.48 -6.16
C GLY A 490 9.67 6.14 -4.91
N HIS A 491 8.98 5.71 -3.86
CA HIS A 491 9.58 5.35 -2.58
C HIS A 491 8.90 4.14 -1.94
N THR A 492 9.53 3.59 -0.91
CA THR A 492 8.96 2.55 -0.06
C THR A 492 9.50 2.69 1.37
N SER A 493 8.63 2.50 2.35
CA SER A 493 9.02 2.32 3.76
C SER A 493 8.78 0.88 4.24
N ALA A 494 8.33 0.00 3.33
CA ALA A 494 8.10 -1.42 3.61
C ALA A 494 9.41 -2.22 3.51
N ILE A 495 10.38 -1.84 4.33
CA ILE A 495 11.74 -2.38 4.33
C ILE A 495 12.21 -2.66 5.76
N PRO A 496 13.20 -3.55 5.97
CA PRO A 496 13.81 -3.72 7.27
C PRO A 496 14.48 -2.43 7.77
N SER A 497 14.74 -2.35 9.08
CA SER A 497 15.53 -1.26 9.65
C SER A 497 16.93 -1.22 9.04
N LEU A 498 17.22 -0.12 8.33
CA LEU A 498 18.48 0.11 7.63
C LEU A 498 19.62 0.41 8.61
N ASN A 499 19.33 1.09 9.72
CA ASN A 499 20.24 1.46 10.80
C ASN A 499 20.42 0.39 11.90
N SER A 500 20.20 -0.88 11.56
CA SER A 500 20.30 -2.00 12.50
C SER A 500 21.74 -2.35 12.93
N GLY A 501 22.75 -1.73 12.31
CA GLY A 501 24.16 -2.10 12.49
C GLY A 501 24.53 -3.45 11.87
N GLN A 502 23.60 -4.13 11.20
CA GLN A 502 23.87 -5.35 10.43
C GLN A 502 24.19 -5.01 8.97
N TRP A 503 24.88 -5.92 8.29
CA TRP A 503 25.11 -5.81 6.85
C TRP A 503 23.85 -6.16 6.07
N ILE A 504 23.44 -5.24 5.20
CA ILE A 504 22.33 -5.43 4.24
C ILE A 504 22.92 -5.46 2.83
N PHE A 505 22.43 -6.37 2.00
CA PHE A 505 22.85 -6.52 0.61
C PHE A 505 21.79 -5.93 -0.31
N GLY A 506 22.21 -5.08 -1.23
CA GLY A 506 21.33 -4.44 -2.19
C GLY A 506 21.66 -4.85 -3.63
N ARG A 507 20.62 -4.90 -4.46
CA ARG A 507 20.72 -5.06 -5.91
C ARG A 507 19.89 -4.00 -6.61
N VAL A 508 20.51 -3.22 -7.47
CA VAL A 508 19.85 -2.26 -8.35
C VAL A 508 20.03 -2.73 -9.79
N ARG A 509 18.94 -2.81 -10.55
CA ARG A 509 18.99 -3.08 -11.99
C ARG A 509 18.23 -2.02 -12.77
N TYR A 510 18.83 -1.50 -13.83
CA TYR A 510 18.17 -0.64 -14.80
C TYR A 510 18.26 -1.26 -16.18
N LEU A 511 17.15 -1.28 -16.93
CA LEU A 511 17.13 -1.72 -18.32
C LEU A 511 16.57 -0.61 -19.19
N THR A 512 17.39 -0.08 -20.11
CA THR A 512 17.00 1.06 -20.96
C THR A 512 15.86 0.69 -21.90
N SER A 513 15.93 -0.51 -22.51
CA SER A 513 14.95 -0.99 -23.48
C SER A 513 13.53 -1.11 -22.90
N ALA A 514 13.41 -1.39 -21.60
CA ALA A 514 12.14 -1.41 -20.88
C ALA A 514 11.86 -0.12 -20.08
N SER A 515 12.84 0.78 -19.94
CA SER A 515 12.76 1.96 -19.08
C SER A 515 12.33 1.61 -17.65
N ILE A 516 12.93 0.57 -17.07
CA ILE A 516 12.58 0.08 -15.71
C ILE A 516 13.84 0.07 -14.84
N LEU A 517 13.73 0.68 -13.65
CA LEU A 517 14.67 0.51 -12.55
C LEU A 517 14.04 -0.36 -11.45
N SER A 518 14.77 -1.35 -10.95
CA SER A 518 14.37 -2.21 -9.84
C SER A 518 15.41 -2.14 -8.72
N ILE A 519 14.93 -2.13 -7.48
CA ILE A 519 15.75 -2.14 -6.27
C ILE A 519 15.29 -3.32 -5.43
N GLU A 520 16.26 -4.08 -4.93
CA GLU A 520 16.04 -5.28 -4.16
C GLU A 520 16.99 -5.33 -2.97
N LEU A 521 16.52 -5.91 -1.86
CA LEU A 521 17.29 -6.08 -0.64
C LEU A 521 17.37 -7.54 -0.21
N ARG A 522 18.43 -7.86 0.52
CA ARG A 522 18.60 -9.14 1.20
C ARG A 522 19.32 -8.93 2.54
N GLN A 523 18.79 -9.54 3.59
CA GLN A 523 19.47 -9.65 4.88
C GLN A 523 20.28 -10.95 4.94
N GLY A 524 21.52 -10.87 5.44
CA GLY A 524 22.41 -12.03 5.51
C GLY A 524 23.09 -12.38 4.18
N THR A 525 24.06 -13.29 4.25
CA THR A 525 24.86 -13.75 3.10
C THR A 525 24.13 -14.78 2.25
N ASP A 526 23.20 -15.52 2.86
CA ASP A 526 22.51 -16.67 2.28
C ASP A 526 21.01 -16.38 2.21
N GLY A 527 20.48 -16.27 1.00
CA GLY A 527 19.09 -15.90 0.75
C GLY A 527 18.88 -15.31 -0.64
N ALA A 528 17.62 -15.25 -1.07
CA ALA A 528 17.22 -14.58 -2.30
C ALA A 528 17.10 -13.06 -2.06
N TYR A 529 17.37 -12.27 -3.09
CA TYR A 529 17.00 -10.85 -3.08
C TYR A 529 15.48 -10.71 -3.17
N THR A 530 14.94 -9.78 -2.38
CA THR A 530 13.53 -9.42 -2.40
C THR A 530 13.38 -8.07 -3.08
N GLN A 531 12.58 -7.98 -4.13
CA GLN A 531 12.29 -6.70 -4.78
C GLN A 531 11.47 -5.80 -3.86
N ILE A 532 11.97 -4.59 -3.59
CA ILE A 532 11.36 -3.65 -2.64
C ILE A 532 10.77 -2.41 -3.32
N LEU A 533 11.29 -2.03 -4.49
CA LEU A 533 10.85 -0.85 -5.23
C LEU A 533 11.14 -1.03 -6.73
N THR A 534 10.20 -0.61 -7.56
CA THR A 534 10.34 -0.59 -9.02
C THR A 534 9.85 0.75 -9.56
N ILE A 535 10.71 1.44 -10.31
CA ILE A 535 10.37 2.68 -11.01
C ILE A 535 10.16 2.36 -12.49
N PRO A 536 8.91 2.37 -12.97
CA PRO A 536 8.64 2.20 -14.40
C PRO A 536 8.75 3.51 -15.17
N ASN A 537 8.85 3.38 -16.50
CA ASN A 537 8.90 4.50 -17.43
C ASN A 537 10.00 5.50 -17.09
N LEU A 538 11.12 5.01 -16.55
CA LEU A 538 12.28 5.82 -16.19
C LEU A 538 13.17 6.03 -17.41
N ASP A 539 13.06 7.23 -17.99
CA ASP A 539 14.05 7.75 -18.94
C ASP A 539 15.25 8.30 -18.19
N LEU A 540 16.21 7.41 -17.84
CA LEU A 540 17.41 7.81 -17.11
C LEU A 540 18.25 8.81 -17.89
N ASP A 541 18.29 8.70 -19.22
CA ASP A 541 19.14 9.54 -20.07
C ASP A 541 18.71 11.01 -20.03
N ALA A 542 17.40 11.27 -20.00
CA ALA A 542 16.86 12.61 -19.83
C ALA A 542 17.32 13.28 -18.51
N TYR A 543 17.41 12.51 -17.41
CA TYR A 543 17.90 13.04 -16.12
C TYR A 543 19.41 13.24 -16.09
N LEU A 544 20.16 12.54 -16.94
CA LEU A 544 21.62 12.62 -17.01
C LEU A 544 22.12 13.57 -18.11
N ASP A 545 21.24 14.38 -18.70
CA ASP A 545 21.59 15.33 -19.78
C ASP A 545 22.18 14.64 -21.01
N HIS A 546 21.56 13.53 -21.39
CA HIS A 546 21.95 12.71 -22.54
C HIS A 546 23.36 12.13 -22.47
N GLN A 547 23.84 11.83 -21.26
CA GLN A 547 25.19 11.31 -20.97
C GLN A 547 25.19 9.83 -20.57
N LEU A 548 24.19 9.00 -20.94
CA LEU A 548 24.13 7.59 -20.53
C LEU A 548 25.42 6.80 -20.85
N ASN A 549 26.16 7.23 -21.88
CA ASN A 549 27.39 6.59 -22.35
C ASN A 549 28.66 6.96 -21.56
N ALA A 550 28.55 7.89 -20.62
CA ALA A 550 29.67 8.35 -19.81
C ALA A 550 29.16 8.79 -18.42
N CYS A 551 28.75 7.83 -17.59
CA CYS A 551 28.22 8.10 -16.26
C CYS A 551 29.25 7.85 -15.16
N TRP A 552 29.27 8.70 -14.13
CA TRP A 552 29.87 8.34 -12.85
C TRP A 552 28.83 7.61 -12.01
N LEU A 553 29.24 6.52 -11.36
CA LEU A 553 28.42 5.78 -10.39
C LEU A 553 29.18 5.71 -9.07
N GLY A 554 28.48 5.94 -7.97
CA GLY A 554 29.09 5.95 -6.65
C GLY A 554 28.07 5.96 -5.52
N PHE A 555 28.56 6.17 -4.31
CA PHE A 555 27.78 6.30 -3.11
C PHE A 555 28.06 7.63 -2.43
N THR A 556 27.06 8.20 -1.78
CA THR A 556 27.21 9.37 -0.91
C THR A 556 26.53 9.10 0.42
N ALA A 557 26.94 9.78 1.46
CA ALA A 557 26.25 9.79 2.76
C ALA A 557 26.54 11.09 3.48
N ALA A 558 25.63 11.47 4.37
CA ALA A 558 25.82 12.63 5.20
C ALA A 558 25.30 12.42 6.62
N THR A 559 25.80 13.24 7.53
CA THR A 559 25.28 13.43 8.87
C THR A 559 24.98 14.91 9.07
N GLY A 560 24.07 15.21 10.00
CA GLY A 560 23.73 16.56 10.42
C GLY A 560 24.00 16.73 11.90
N GLY A 561 23.04 17.30 12.63
CA GLY A 561 23.12 17.39 14.11
C GLY A 561 23.05 16.03 14.81
N LEU A 562 22.48 15.03 14.15
CA LEU A 562 22.54 13.62 14.52
C LEU A 562 23.46 12.88 13.54
N SER A 563 24.00 11.74 13.97
CA SER A 563 25.09 11.10 13.23
C SER A 563 25.09 9.59 13.34
N GLN A 564 25.58 8.95 12.29
CA GLN A 564 25.84 7.52 12.23
C GLN A 564 27.00 7.21 11.26
N CYS A 565 27.56 6.02 11.39
CA CYS A 565 28.60 5.50 10.53
C CYS A 565 27.95 4.84 9.31
N HIS A 566 28.35 5.26 8.12
CA HIS A 566 27.91 4.64 6.86
C HIS A 566 29.09 3.93 6.20
N GLN A 567 28.95 2.62 5.99
CA GLN A 567 29.95 1.82 5.31
C GLN A 567 29.34 1.07 4.13
N VAL A 568 30.08 0.98 3.03
CA VAL A 568 29.62 0.34 1.79
C VAL A 568 30.74 -0.49 1.16
N LYS A 569 30.33 -1.47 0.35
CA LYS A 569 31.20 -2.20 -0.56
C LYS A 569 30.44 -2.63 -1.80
N ILE A 570 31.05 -2.51 -2.98
CA ILE A 570 30.51 -3.08 -4.22
C ILE A 570 30.88 -4.57 -4.26
N THR A 571 29.91 -5.43 -4.57
CA THR A 571 30.12 -6.88 -4.71
C THR A 571 30.15 -7.31 -6.18
N SER A 572 29.35 -6.67 -7.04
CA SER A 572 29.38 -6.86 -8.49
C SER A 572 28.80 -5.65 -9.20
N LEU A 573 29.38 -5.27 -10.33
CA LEU A 573 28.83 -4.25 -11.22
C LEU A 573 28.90 -4.76 -12.67
N ARG A 574 27.79 -4.64 -13.39
CA ARG A 574 27.66 -5.05 -14.80
C ARG A 574 26.94 -3.94 -15.55
N SER A 575 27.36 -3.61 -16.77
CA SER A 575 26.48 -2.93 -17.73
C SER A 575 25.89 -3.98 -18.65
N TYR A 576 24.73 -3.67 -19.23
CA TYR A 576 24.15 -4.51 -20.26
C TYR A 576 24.67 -4.14 -21.64
N THR A 577 24.63 -5.08 -22.57
CA THR A 577 25.05 -4.93 -23.98
C THR A 577 24.05 -5.63 -24.89
N ILE A 578 23.77 -5.05 -26.07
CA ILE A 578 22.87 -5.65 -27.08
C ILE A 578 23.32 -7.04 -27.50
#